data_AF-A0A2U1KJ97-F1
#
_entry.id   AF-A0A2U1KJ97-F1
#
_cell.length_a   1.000
_cell.length_b   1.000
_cell.length_c   1.000
_cell.angle_alpha   90.00
_cell.angle_beta   90.00
_cell.angle_gamma   90.00
#
_symmetry.space_group_name_H-M   'P 1'
#
loop_
_entity.id
_entity.type
_entity.pdbx_description
1 polymer ?
#
loop_
_entity_poly.entity_id
_entity_poly.type
_entity_poly.pdbx_seq_one_letter_code
_entity_poly.pdbx_strand_id
1 'polypeptide(L)'
;MRYEKNTRKSTRADIERQKQEEIVNARIRQFDVYFPKLDLRAALLRPLTETKTLGLLDVNCTIKGGGVSGQIGAIRLAGFLTRDSRIVERKKPGKAKARKSFQWVKR
;
A
#
# COMPACT_ATOMS: atom_id res chain seq x y z
N MET A 1 23.18 -11.84 -10.80
CA MET A 1 23.06 -11.64 -9.34
C MET A 1 22.56 -12.94 -8.73
N ARG A 2 23.47 -13.74 -8.17
CA ARG A 2 23.14 -15.02 -7.52
C ARG A 2 22.52 -14.71 -6.15
N TYR A 3 21.31 -15.19 -5.90
CA TYR A 3 20.74 -15.19 -4.55
C TYR A 3 21.41 -16.31 -3.75
N GLU A 4 22.34 -15.94 -2.88
CA GLU A 4 22.73 -16.82 -1.78
C GLU A 4 21.53 -16.99 -0.85
N LYS A 5 21.01 -18.21 -0.78
CA LYS A 5 19.95 -18.55 0.15
C LYS A 5 20.55 -18.62 1.55
N ASN A 6 20.28 -17.58 2.34
CA ASN A 6 20.65 -17.52 3.75
C ASN A 6 20.02 -18.72 4.50
N THR A 7 20.85 -19.61 5.02
CA THR A 7 20.49 -20.91 5.62
C THR A 7 20.14 -20.82 7.11
N ARG A 8 19.83 -19.63 7.63
CA ARG A 8 19.26 -19.52 8.98
C ARG A 8 17.76 -19.70 8.90
N LYS A 9 17.19 -20.59 9.73
CA LYS A 9 15.73 -20.68 9.93
C LYS A 9 15.26 -19.31 10.44
N SER A 10 14.83 -18.45 9.53
CA SER A 10 14.23 -17.16 9.87
C SER A 10 12.95 -17.44 10.63
N THR A 11 12.71 -16.68 11.68
CA THR A 11 11.46 -16.83 12.42
C THR A 11 10.30 -16.49 11.48
N ARG A 12 9.12 -17.07 11.69
CA ARG A 12 7.96 -16.82 10.83
C ARG A 12 7.67 -15.32 10.65
N ALA A 13 7.97 -14.52 11.67
CA ALA A 13 7.84 -13.05 11.67
C ALA A 13 8.81 -12.36 10.68
N ASP A 14 10.03 -12.87 10.52
CA ASP A 14 11.03 -12.30 9.60
C ASP A 14 10.65 -12.58 8.13
N ILE A 15 10.09 -13.76 7.85
CA ILE A 15 9.58 -14.11 6.51
C ILE A 15 8.38 -13.22 6.14
N GLU A 16 7.47 -12.98 7.09
CA GLU A 16 6.33 -12.10 6.87
C GLU A 16 6.77 -10.65 6.63
N ARG A 17 7.76 -10.15 7.39
CA ARG A 17 8.35 -8.82 7.18
C ARG A 17 9.00 -8.69 5.80
N GLN A 18 9.83 -9.66 5.41
CA GLN A 18 10.50 -9.66 4.11
C GLN A 18 9.48 -9.69 2.96
N LYS A 19 8.38 -10.43 3.11
CA LYS A 19 7.27 -10.43 2.14
C LYS A 19 6.58 -9.06 2.04
N GLN A 20 6.39 -8.34 3.15
CA GLN A 20 5.83 -6.98 3.11
C GLN A 20 6.78 -6.01 2.40
N GLU A 21 8.08 -6.06 2.70
CA GLU A 21 9.10 -5.25 2.04
C GLU A 21 9.15 -5.49 0.53
N GLU A 22 9.00 -6.75 0.10
CA GLU A 22 8.99 -7.13 -1.31
C GLU A 22 7.75 -6.59 -2.05
N ILE A 23 6.58 -6.62 -1.41
CA ILE A 23 5.34 -6.03 -1.96
C ILE A 23 5.48 -4.51 -2.08
N VAL A 24 6.06 -3.85 -1.08
CA VAL A 24 6.32 -2.40 -1.11
C VAL A 24 7.27 -2.06 -2.26
N ASN A 25 8.37 -2.80 -2.40
CA ASN A 25 9.35 -2.61 -3.47
C ASN A 25 8.75 -2.85 -4.87
N ALA A 26 7.86 -3.84 -5.03
CA ALA A 26 7.15 -4.08 -6.28
C ALA A 26 6.23 -2.89 -6.65
N ARG A 27 5.55 -2.31 -5.66
CA ARG A 27 4.68 -1.13 -5.86
C ARG A 27 5.49 0.12 -6.24
N ILE A 28 6.65 0.35 -5.60
CA ILE A 28 7.55 1.47 -5.94
C ILE A 28 8.07 1.34 -7.37
N ARG A 29 8.50 0.14 -7.79
CA ARG A 29 8.92 -0.11 -9.18
C ARG A 29 7.79 0.17 -10.18
N GLN A 30 6.55 -0.22 -9.86
CA GLN A 30 5.40 0.06 -10.73
C GLN A 30 5.14 1.57 -10.85
N PHE A 31 5.28 2.33 -9.76
CA PHE A 31 5.13 3.78 -9.77
C PHE A 31 6.17 4.48 -10.66
N ASP A 32 7.43 4.06 -10.55
CA ASP A 32 8.52 4.63 -11.36
C ASP A 32 8.34 4.33 -12.85
N VAL A 33 7.85 3.14 -13.19
CA VAL A 33 7.53 2.76 -14.59
C VAL A 33 6.35 3.58 -15.13
N TYR A 34 5.34 3.84 -14.31
CA TYR A 34 4.15 4.59 -14.73
C TYR A 34 4.43 6.09 -14.92
N PHE A 35 5.26 6.69 -14.05
CA PHE A 35 5.68 8.08 -14.15
C PHE A 35 7.19 8.17 -14.43
N PRO A 36 7.67 8.05 -15.68
CA PRO A 36 9.10 8.04 -15.97
C PRO A 36 9.79 9.41 -15.80
N LYS A 37 9.05 10.51 -15.89
CA LYS A 37 9.61 11.87 -15.78
C LYS A 37 9.84 12.27 -14.32
N LEU A 38 11.05 12.74 -14.01
CA LEU A 38 11.45 13.19 -12.68
C LEU A 38 10.63 14.38 -12.17
N ASP A 39 10.36 15.37 -13.03
CA ASP A 39 9.61 16.59 -12.66
C ASP A 39 8.19 16.26 -12.14
N LEU A 40 7.57 15.29 -12.79
CA LEU A 40 6.22 14.82 -12.47
C LEU A 40 6.18 14.07 -11.12
N ARG A 41 7.24 13.34 -10.79
CA ARG A 41 7.38 12.69 -9.46
C ARG A 41 7.61 13.74 -8.37
N ALA A 42 8.48 14.71 -8.62
CA ALA A 42 8.76 15.78 -7.68
C ALA A 42 7.48 16.56 -7.34
N ALA A 43 6.61 16.80 -8.33
CA ALA A 43 5.31 17.46 -8.10
C ALA A 43 4.37 16.68 -7.17
N LEU A 44 4.42 15.34 -7.17
CA LEU A 44 3.64 14.49 -6.27
C LEU A 44 4.24 14.42 -4.86
N LEU A 45 5.57 14.37 -4.75
CA LEU A 45 6.27 14.24 -3.47
C LEU A 45 6.43 15.56 -2.72
N ARG A 46 6.42 16.70 -3.42
CA ARG A 46 6.57 18.04 -2.83
C ARG A 46 5.63 18.32 -1.65
N PRO A 47 4.31 18.11 -1.71
CA PRO A 47 3.43 18.35 -0.56
C PRO A 47 3.72 17.45 0.64
N LEU A 48 4.10 16.19 0.41
CA LEU A 48 4.49 15.27 1.50
C LEU A 48 5.81 15.68 2.15
N THR A 49 6.73 16.23 1.34
CA THR A 49 8.03 16.71 1.80
C THR A 49 7.87 17.97 2.64
N GLU A 50 7.09 18.94 2.15
CA GLU A 50 6.81 20.21 2.85
C GLU A 50 6.11 19.98 4.19
N THR A 51 5.13 19.06 4.22
CA THR A 51 4.42 18.70 5.47
C THR A 51 5.19 17.73 6.37
N LYS A 52 6.36 17.25 5.94
CA LYS A 52 7.17 16.22 6.62
C LYS A 52 6.39 14.94 6.95
N THR A 53 5.44 14.58 6.10
CA THR A 53 4.60 13.37 6.26
C THR A 53 5.06 12.19 5.39
N LEU A 54 6.19 12.32 4.70
CA LEU A 54 6.80 11.25 3.92
C LEU A 54 7.00 9.99 4.77
N GLY A 55 6.41 8.87 4.33
CA GLY A 55 6.51 7.56 4.99
C GLY A 55 5.52 7.33 6.15
N LEU A 56 4.75 8.35 6.55
CA LEU A 56 3.68 8.21 7.56
C LEU A 56 2.32 7.85 6.94
N LEU A 57 2.16 8.13 5.64
CA LEU A 57 0.90 8.00 4.91
C LEU A 57 1.03 6.97 3.77
N ASP A 58 0.08 6.04 3.71
CA ASP A 58 -0.05 5.07 2.61
C ASP A 58 -1.00 5.63 1.55
N VAL A 59 -0.46 5.85 0.34
CA VAL A 59 -1.19 6.43 -0.80
C VAL A 59 -1.64 5.33 -1.75
N ASN A 60 -2.95 5.19 -1.95
CA ASN A 60 -3.51 4.29 -2.96
C ASN A 60 -4.52 5.05 -3.83
N CYS A 61 -4.18 5.25 -5.09
CA CYS A 61 -5.05 5.91 -6.06
C CYS A 61 -5.25 5.05 -7.29
N THR A 62 -6.48 5.02 -7.80
CA THR A 62 -6.82 4.39 -9.08
C THR A 62 -7.28 5.49 -10.02
N ILE A 63 -6.55 5.69 -11.11
CA ILE A 63 -6.82 6.77 -12.06
C ILE A 63 -7.07 6.13 -13.42
N LYS A 64 -8.09 6.63 -14.11
CA LYS A 64 -8.45 6.18 -15.46
C LYS A 64 -8.59 7.40 -16.36
N GLY A 65 -8.09 7.29 -17.59
CA GLY A 65 -8.17 8.34 -18.60
C GLY A 65 -7.17 9.49 -18.43
N GLY A 66 -7.13 10.38 -19.43
CA GLY A 66 -6.24 11.55 -19.47
C GLY A 66 -4.76 11.25 -19.74
N GLY A 67 -3.95 12.30 -19.90
CA GLY A 67 -2.49 12.23 -20.00
C GLY A 67 -1.80 12.33 -18.63
N VAL A 68 -0.54 11.88 -18.55
CA VAL A 68 0.24 11.76 -17.31
C VAL A 68 0.24 13.05 -16.46
N SER A 69 0.35 14.23 -17.09
CA SER A 69 0.32 15.53 -16.40
C SER A 69 -1.05 15.84 -15.75
N GLY A 70 -2.15 15.55 -16.45
CA GLY A 70 -3.50 15.76 -15.94
C GLY A 70 -3.84 14.83 -14.77
N GLN A 71 -3.33 13.60 -14.82
CA GLN A 71 -3.48 12.63 -13.72
C GLN A 71 -2.78 13.11 -12.44
N ILE A 72 -1.62 13.75 -12.55
CA ILE A 72 -0.87 14.31 -11.41
C ILE A 72 -1.61 15.49 -10.79
N GLY A 73 -2.15 16.38 -11.62
CA GLY A 73 -3.02 17.46 -11.15
C GLY A 73 -4.21 16.93 -10.36
N ALA A 74 -4.84 15.86 -10.83
CA ALA A 74 -5.95 15.20 -10.15
C ALA A 74 -5.52 14.56 -8.82
N ILE A 75 -4.39 13.85 -8.75
CA ILE A 75 -3.86 13.29 -7.49
C ILE A 75 -3.62 14.38 -6.46
N ARG A 76 -2.99 15.48 -6.90
CA ARG A 76 -2.64 16.60 -6.02
C ARG A 76 -3.88 17.31 -5.49
N LEU A 77 -4.88 17.54 -6.34
CA LEU A 77 -6.12 18.22 -5.97
C LEU A 77 -7.03 17.35 -5.10
N ALA A 78 -7.12 16.05 -5.39
CA ALA A 78 -8.05 15.15 -4.73
C ALA A 78 -7.61 14.68 -3.34
N GLY A 79 -6.43 15.11 -2.84
CA GLY A 79 -6.02 14.82 -1.47
C GLY A 79 -5.83 13.33 -1.18
N PHE A 80 -5.61 12.49 -2.21
CA PHE A 80 -5.39 11.04 -2.10
C PHE A 80 -4.10 10.65 -1.36
N LEU A 81 -3.42 11.62 -0.73
CA LEU A 81 -2.31 11.42 0.18
C LEU A 81 -2.74 10.93 1.58
N THR A 82 -4.02 10.58 1.76
CA THR A 82 -4.56 10.12 3.05
C THR A 82 -4.32 8.62 3.25
N ARG A 83 -3.88 8.25 4.46
CA ARG A 83 -3.70 6.86 4.86
C ARG A 83 -5.03 6.09 4.78
N ASP A 84 -5.06 5.00 4.02
CA ASP A 84 -6.16 4.04 4.08
C ASP A 84 -6.18 3.36 5.45
N SER A 85 -7.11 3.77 6.32
CA SER A 85 -7.23 3.27 7.69
C SER A 85 -7.81 1.86 7.77
N ARG A 86 -8.20 1.26 6.64
CA ARG A 86 -8.80 -0.08 6.60
C ARG A 86 -7.77 -1.14 6.99
N ILE A 87 -7.85 -1.57 8.24
CA ILE A 87 -7.16 -2.74 8.76
C ILE A 87 -8.08 -3.96 8.73
N VAL A 88 -7.52 -5.15 8.51
CA VAL A 88 -8.29 -6.39 8.57
C VAL A 88 -8.86 -6.56 9.97
N GLU A 89 -10.19 -6.58 10.06
CA GLU A 89 -10.85 -6.83 11.34
C GLU A 89 -10.45 -8.21 11.89
N ARG A 90 -10.08 -8.26 13.17
CA ARG A 90 -9.75 -9.52 13.85
C ARG A 90 -10.97 -10.44 13.94
N LYS A 91 -10.71 -11.75 13.97
CA LYS A 91 -11.74 -12.76 14.27
C LYS A 91 -12.24 -12.59 15.71
N LYS A 92 -13.56 -12.51 15.88
CA LYS A 92 -14.21 -12.49 17.21
C LYS A 92 -14.54 -13.93 17.62
N PRO A 93 -14.45 -14.28 18.92
CA PRO A 93 -14.86 -15.60 19.40
C PRO A 93 -16.34 -15.86 19.09
N GLY A 94 -16.72 -17.11 18.83
CA GLY A 94 -18.08 -17.48 18.44
C GLY A 94 -18.47 -17.13 16.99
N LYS A 95 -17.56 -16.54 16.19
CA LYS A 95 -17.79 -16.23 14.77
C LYS A 95 -16.84 -17.00 13.85
N ALA A 96 -17.31 -17.36 12.67
CA ALA A 96 -16.53 -18.04 11.64
C ALA A 96 -15.49 -17.10 10.99
N LYS A 97 -15.80 -15.80 10.87
CA LYS A 97 -14.88 -14.72 10.42
C LYS A 97 -15.09 -13.47 11.27
N ALA A 98 -14.47 -12.34 10.92
CA ALA A 98 -14.63 -11.06 11.64
C ALA A 98 -16.10 -10.69 11.90
N ARG A 99 -16.97 -10.89 10.90
CA ARG A 99 -18.42 -10.62 11.00
C ARG A 99 -19.32 -11.85 10.85
N LYS A 100 -18.90 -12.86 10.08
CA LYS A 100 -19.71 -14.05 9.73
C LYS A 100 -20.01 -14.93 10.96
N SER A 101 -21.28 -15.06 11.33
CA SER A 101 -21.77 -15.99 12.35
C SER A 101 -22.14 -17.35 11.75
N PHE A 102 -22.32 -18.35 12.62
CA PHE A 102 -22.98 -19.60 12.25
C PHE A 102 -24.49 -19.38 12.10
N GLN A 103 -25.17 -20.25 11.37
CA GLN A 103 -26.62 -20.19 11.19
C GLN A 103 -27.33 -20.43 12.52
N TRP A 104 -28.29 -19.57 12.86
CA TRP A 104 -29.11 -19.75 14.05
C TRP A 104 -30.35 -20.59 13.70
N VAL A 105 -30.66 -21.56 14.55
CA VAL A 105 -31.84 -22.43 14.41
C VAL A 105 -32.77 -22.14 15.59
N LYS A 106 -34.00 -21.70 15.30
CA LYS A 106 -35.05 -21.49 16.31
C LYS A 106 -35.58 -22.85 16.75
N ARG A 107 -35.81 -23.02 18.06
CA ARG A 107 -36.53 -24.17 18.62
C ARG A 107 -38.01 -23.87 18.71
#